data_AF-A0A2V8YXH9-F1
#
_entry.id   AF-A0A2V8YXH9-F1
#
_cell.length_a   1.000
_cell.length_b   1.000
_cell.length_c   1.000
_cell.angle_alpha   90.00
_cell.angle_beta   90.00
_cell.angle_gamma   90.00
#
_symmetry.space_group_name_H-M   'P 1'
#
loop_
_entity.id
_entity.type
_entity.pdbx_description
1 polymer ?
#
loop_
_entity_poly.entity_id
_entity_poly.type
_entity_poly.pdbx_seq_one_letter_code
_entity_poly.pdbx_strand_id
1 'polypeptide(L)'
;MAVALVSAAQSPGQNSGPATEAPAGYDNQPNGLTDQATYNMDRGQFEEVEGIGDGIGPLYNAQSCRECHQNPITGSSSQIKELRAGHLDSFGHFVPATAFLADNTVTIPNRSLINQRAICPAVDTMTVDGQTQTFNFPDTQGQERISTAENIRAFRISISTLGDGYIESIAD
;
A
#
# COMPACT_ATOMS: atom_id res chain seq x y z
N MET A 1 -23.34 61.28 1.59
CA MET A 1 -22.94 59.91 1.20
C MET A 1 -22.34 59.25 2.42
N ALA A 2 -23.03 58.28 3.02
CA ALA A 2 -22.52 57.51 4.15
C ALA A 2 -21.96 56.20 3.59
N VAL A 3 -20.68 55.92 3.85
CA VAL A 3 -20.03 54.66 3.48
C VAL A 3 -20.35 53.64 4.57
N ALA A 4 -21.13 52.62 4.22
CA ALA A 4 -21.39 51.48 5.09
C ALA A 4 -20.17 50.54 5.05
N LEU A 5 -19.50 50.38 6.20
CA LEU A 5 -18.51 49.34 6.42
C LEU A 5 -19.24 47.99 6.56
N VAL A 6 -19.02 47.10 5.60
CA VAL A 6 -19.49 45.71 5.68
C VAL A 6 -18.50 44.93 6.52
N SER A 7 -18.91 44.53 7.73
CA SER A 7 -18.15 43.58 8.55
C SER A 7 -18.24 42.19 7.92
N ALA A 8 -17.10 41.62 7.53
CA ALA A 8 -17.03 40.23 7.09
C ALA A 8 -17.36 39.31 8.28
N ALA A 9 -18.42 38.51 8.15
CA ALA A 9 -18.72 37.46 9.11
C ALA A 9 -17.65 36.36 9.00
N GLN A 10 -17.11 35.93 10.15
CA GLN A 10 -16.20 34.78 10.23
C GLN A 10 -16.96 33.52 9.80
N SER A 11 -16.36 32.76 8.90
CA SER A 11 -16.91 31.48 8.44
C SER A 11 -17.02 30.52 9.64
N PRO A 12 -18.11 29.74 9.78
CA PRO A 12 -18.34 28.85 10.94
C PRO A 12 -17.28 27.74 11.13
N GLY A 13 -16.28 27.63 10.24
CA GLY A 13 -15.15 26.71 10.36
C GLY A 13 -13.87 27.28 10.97
N GLN A 14 -13.82 28.58 11.32
CA GLN A 14 -12.63 29.16 11.96
C GLN A 14 -12.76 29.07 13.48
N ASN A 15 -12.33 27.96 14.06
CA ASN A 15 -12.17 27.84 15.50
C ASN A 15 -11.05 28.79 15.95
N SER A 16 -11.41 29.91 16.58
CA SER A 16 -10.50 31.00 16.99
C SER A 16 -9.65 30.68 18.23
N GLY A 17 -9.64 29.43 18.68
CA GLY A 17 -8.78 28.97 19.77
C GLY A 17 -7.32 28.90 19.33
N PRO A 18 -6.34 29.01 20.26
CA PRO A 18 -4.98 28.62 19.95
C PRO A 18 -5.01 27.17 19.43
N ALA A 19 -4.45 26.95 18.24
CA ALA A 19 -4.25 25.60 17.75
C ALA A 19 -3.31 24.89 18.73
N THR A 20 -3.79 23.81 19.33
CA THR A 20 -2.89 22.88 20.03
C THR A 20 -2.06 22.21 18.96
N GLU A 21 -0.74 22.35 19.04
CA GLU A 21 0.17 21.60 18.18
C GLU A 21 -0.17 20.12 18.30
N ALA A 22 -0.26 19.42 17.16
CA ALA A 22 -0.40 17.98 17.18
C ALA A 22 0.75 17.40 18.02
N PRO A 23 0.50 16.33 18.81
CA PRO A 23 1.57 15.57 19.43
C PRO A 23 2.68 15.32 18.40
N ALA A 24 3.93 15.45 18.84
CA ALA A 24 5.06 15.26 17.96
C ALA A 24 5.73 13.93 18.31
N GLY A 25 5.64 12.94 17.41
CA GLY A 25 6.62 11.86 17.39
C GLY A 25 6.10 10.49 17.02
N TYR A 26 7.07 9.57 16.99
CA TYR A 26 6.87 8.14 16.79
C TYR A 26 6.98 7.43 18.14
N ASP A 27 6.10 7.77 19.08
CA ASP A 27 6.17 7.37 20.48
C ASP A 27 5.29 6.15 20.85
N ASN A 28 4.65 5.55 19.83
CA ASN A 28 3.69 4.45 19.97
C ASN A 28 2.49 4.79 20.90
N GLN A 29 2.11 6.07 20.98
CA GLN A 29 0.87 6.49 21.62
C GLN A 29 -0.21 6.74 20.56
N PRO A 30 -1.50 6.49 20.88
CA PRO A 30 -2.59 6.86 20.00
C PRO A 30 -2.74 8.37 19.91
N ASN A 31 -3.32 8.86 18.82
CA ASN A 31 -3.61 10.29 18.61
C ASN A 31 -4.77 10.87 19.46
N GLY A 32 -5.18 10.15 20.50
CA GLY A 32 -6.30 10.51 21.39
C GLY A 32 -7.69 10.12 20.91
N LEU A 33 -7.83 9.49 19.74
CA LEU A 33 -9.12 9.00 19.22
C LEU A 33 -9.45 7.56 19.60
N THR A 34 -8.45 6.83 20.12
CA THR A 34 -8.61 5.48 20.66
C THR A 34 -7.80 5.34 21.95
N ASP A 35 -8.09 4.32 22.74
CA ASP A 35 -7.31 4.00 23.94
C ASP A 35 -6.05 3.19 23.60
N GLN A 36 -5.09 3.17 24.52
CA GLN A 36 -3.82 2.46 24.31
C GLN A 36 -4.01 0.95 24.12
N ALA A 37 -5.04 0.35 24.73
CA ALA A 37 -5.28 -1.07 24.63
C ALA A 37 -5.71 -1.46 23.21
N THR A 38 -6.63 -0.69 22.63
CA THR A 38 -7.11 -0.84 21.26
C THR A 38 -5.98 -0.56 20.27
N TYR A 39 -5.24 0.54 20.44
CA TYR A 39 -4.05 0.82 19.62
C TYR A 39 -3.05 -0.33 19.61
N ASN A 40 -2.76 -0.93 20.77
CA ASN A 40 -1.82 -2.04 20.87
C ASN A 40 -2.36 -3.31 20.19
N MET A 41 -3.67 -3.57 20.24
CA MET A 41 -4.30 -4.70 19.56
C MET A 41 -4.27 -4.52 18.05
N ASP A 42 -4.61 -3.33 17.56
CA ASP A 42 -4.60 -2.99 16.12
C ASP A 42 -3.17 -3.05 15.57
N ARG A 43 -2.19 -2.52 16.32
CA ARG A 43 -0.78 -2.68 15.97
C ARG A 43 -0.38 -4.15 15.95
N GLY A 44 -0.85 -4.95 16.91
CA GLY A 44 -0.61 -6.39 16.93
C GLY A 44 -1.05 -7.05 15.63
N GLN A 45 -2.30 -6.82 15.22
CA GLN A 45 -2.85 -7.31 13.95
C GLN A 45 -2.08 -6.78 12.74
N PHE A 46 -1.69 -5.51 12.74
CA PHE A 46 -0.90 -4.90 11.68
C PHE A 46 0.51 -5.53 11.54
N GLU A 47 1.07 -5.99 12.64
CA GLU A 47 2.39 -6.63 12.69
C GLU A 47 2.37 -8.14 12.43
N GLU A 48 1.18 -8.73 12.33
CA GLU A 48 1.03 -10.17 12.08
C GLU A 48 1.74 -10.57 10.79
N VAL A 49 2.39 -11.74 10.86
CA VAL A 49 3.09 -12.34 9.73
C VAL A 49 2.24 -13.49 9.24
N GLU A 50 1.73 -13.35 8.02
CA GLU A 50 0.93 -14.35 7.33
C GLU A 50 1.81 -15.47 6.79
N GLY A 51 1.39 -16.70 7.06
CA GLY A 51 1.94 -17.92 6.51
C GLY A 51 1.16 -18.42 5.29
N ILE A 52 1.68 -19.48 4.70
CA ILE A 52 1.09 -20.14 3.52
C ILE A 52 -0.36 -20.59 3.79
N GLY A 53 -0.60 -21.11 5.00
CA GLY A 53 -1.91 -21.61 5.42
C GLY A 53 -2.98 -20.52 5.54
N ASP A 54 -2.59 -19.25 5.60
CA ASP A 54 -3.51 -18.12 5.72
C ASP A 54 -4.11 -17.70 4.37
N GLY A 55 -3.65 -18.29 3.27
CA GLY A 55 -4.33 -18.18 1.97
C GLY A 55 -4.01 -16.90 1.18
N ILE A 56 -2.84 -16.30 1.39
CA ILE A 56 -2.35 -15.11 0.67
C ILE A 56 -2.01 -15.35 -0.82
N GLY A 57 -2.24 -16.58 -1.28
CA GLY A 57 -2.09 -17.01 -2.66
C GLY A 57 -0.70 -17.56 -3.00
N PRO A 58 -0.51 -18.02 -4.24
CA PRO A 58 0.75 -18.63 -4.67
C PRO A 58 1.89 -17.62 -4.84
N LEU A 59 1.57 -16.33 -5.02
CA LEU A 59 2.54 -15.25 -5.23
C LEU A 59 2.05 -13.98 -4.52
N TYR A 60 2.82 -13.51 -3.55
CA TYR A 60 2.46 -12.34 -2.75
C TYR A 60 3.67 -11.41 -2.55
N ASN A 61 3.39 -10.19 -2.07
CA ASN A 61 4.36 -9.12 -1.90
C ASN A 61 4.59 -8.89 -0.40
N ALA A 62 5.59 -9.53 0.19
CA ALA A 62 5.80 -9.59 1.64
C ALA A 62 4.67 -10.31 2.43
N GLN A 63 4.88 -10.57 3.72
CA GLN A 63 3.99 -11.38 4.58
C GLN A 63 3.29 -10.58 5.67
N SER A 64 3.47 -9.27 5.71
CA SER A 64 2.93 -8.43 6.78
C SER A 64 2.82 -7.00 6.33
N CYS A 65 1.79 -6.29 6.80
CA CYS A 65 1.62 -4.86 6.59
C CYS A 65 2.86 -4.08 7.03
N ARG A 66 3.48 -4.48 8.15
CA ARG A 66 4.69 -3.84 8.69
C ARG A 66 5.88 -3.95 7.73
N GLU A 67 5.97 -4.96 6.87
CA GLU A 67 7.14 -5.07 5.98
C GLU A 67 7.28 -3.89 5.02
N CYS A 68 6.14 -3.29 4.64
CA CYS A 68 6.12 -2.06 3.88
C CYS A 68 5.84 -0.83 4.76
N HIS A 69 5.22 -0.97 5.92
CA HIS A 69 4.86 0.16 6.78
C HIS A 69 5.59 0.10 8.13
N GLN A 70 6.88 0.45 8.18
CA GLN A 70 7.67 0.30 9.43
C GLN A 70 8.81 1.30 9.66
N ASN A 71 8.92 2.39 8.90
CA ASN A 71 10.02 3.35 9.10
C ASN A 71 9.52 4.75 9.43
N PRO A 72 9.79 5.27 10.65
CA PRO A 72 10.68 4.71 11.68
C PRO A 72 10.02 3.76 12.69
N ILE A 73 8.69 3.66 12.72
CA ILE A 73 7.94 2.71 13.54
C ILE A 73 6.92 1.97 12.67
N THR A 74 6.40 0.86 13.19
CA THR A 74 5.25 0.15 12.60
C THR A 74 4.12 1.11 12.26
N GLY A 75 3.53 0.92 11.09
CA GLY A 75 2.50 1.76 10.52
C GLY A 75 3.02 3.03 9.87
N SER A 76 4.33 3.27 9.85
CA SER A 76 4.89 4.44 9.18
C SER A 76 5.16 4.21 7.68
N SER A 77 5.83 5.17 7.04
CA SER A 77 6.13 5.11 5.61
C SER A 77 7.08 3.96 5.25
N SER A 78 7.02 3.54 3.99
CA SER A 78 7.93 2.51 3.48
C SER A 78 9.32 3.03 3.20
N GLN A 79 10.32 2.14 3.29
CA GLN A 79 11.63 2.33 2.65
C GLN A 79 11.72 1.61 1.31
N ILE A 80 10.68 0.85 0.95
CA ILE A 80 10.62 -0.05 -0.19
C ILE A 80 9.63 0.55 -1.20
N LYS A 81 9.92 0.39 -2.50
CA LYS A 81 9.12 1.01 -3.56
C LYS A 81 8.44 -0.06 -4.41
N GLU A 82 7.12 -0.05 -4.42
CA GLU A 82 6.39 -0.88 -5.38
C GLU A 82 6.54 -0.33 -6.79
N LEU A 83 6.70 -1.21 -7.78
CA LEU A 83 6.69 -0.83 -9.18
C LEU A 83 5.27 -1.01 -9.72
N ARG A 84 4.69 0.09 -10.22
CA ARG A 84 3.51 0.05 -11.08
C ARG A 84 3.93 0.10 -12.54
N ALA A 85 3.46 -0.86 -13.34
CA ALA A 85 3.88 -1.02 -14.73
C ALA A 85 2.69 -1.22 -15.69
N GLY A 86 2.86 -0.74 -16.93
CA GLY A 86 1.92 -0.92 -18.03
C GLY A 86 2.35 -0.18 -19.29
N HIS A 87 1.41 -0.02 -20.21
CA HIS A 87 1.56 0.76 -21.44
C HIS A 87 0.23 1.41 -21.84
N LEU A 88 0.24 2.27 -22.87
CA LEU A 88 -1.00 2.71 -23.52
C LEU A 88 -1.28 1.87 -24.76
N ASP A 89 -2.54 1.50 -24.98
CA ASP A 89 -2.98 0.92 -26.24
C ASP A 89 -3.03 1.97 -27.37
N SER A 90 -3.46 1.54 -28.57
CA SER A 90 -3.59 2.42 -29.74
C SER A 90 -4.63 3.55 -29.57
N PHE A 91 -5.52 3.45 -28.59
CA PHE A 91 -6.54 4.44 -28.27
C PHE A 91 -6.10 5.36 -27.11
N GLY A 92 -4.91 5.13 -26.54
CA GLY A 92 -4.41 5.89 -25.41
C GLY A 92 -4.92 5.40 -24.05
N HIS A 93 -5.56 4.24 -23.97
CA HIS A 93 -6.00 3.66 -22.70
C HIS A 93 -4.86 2.92 -22.00
N PHE A 94 -4.79 3.04 -20.68
CA PHE A 94 -3.82 2.30 -19.89
C PHE A 94 -4.14 0.80 -19.89
N VAL A 95 -3.14 0.00 -20.26
CA VAL A 95 -3.15 -1.46 -20.19
C VAL A 95 -2.14 -1.88 -19.11
N PRO A 96 -2.57 -2.60 -18.06
CA PRO A 96 -1.65 -3.14 -17.06
C PRO A 96 -0.64 -4.08 -17.70
N ALA A 97 0.57 -4.13 -17.14
CA ALA A 97 1.61 -5.02 -17.64
C ALA A 97 1.23 -6.50 -17.57
N THR A 98 1.93 -7.32 -18.35
CA THR A 98 2.01 -8.77 -18.15
C THR A 98 3.32 -9.10 -17.43
N ALA A 99 3.22 -9.81 -16.30
CA ALA A 99 4.38 -10.28 -15.57
C ALA A 99 4.75 -11.72 -15.95
N PHE A 100 6.04 -12.00 -15.98
CA PHE A 100 6.61 -13.30 -16.27
C PHE A 100 7.44 -13.78 -15.08
N LEU A 101 7.26 -15.04 -14.71
CA LEU A 101 7.95 -15.71 -13.61
C LEU A 101 8.53 -17.04 -14.10
N ALA A 102 9.39 -17.66 -13.27
CA ALA A 102 9.89 -19.02 -13.53
C ALA A 102 10.42 -19.23 -14.95
N ASP A 103 11.39 -18.41 -15.36
CA ASP A 103 11.97 -18.39 -16.70
C ASP A 103 10.91 -18.31 -17.82
N ASN A 104 9.88 -17.50 -17.59
CA ASN A 104 8.73 -17.23 -18.47
C ASN A 104 7.77 -18.42 -18.67
N THR A 105 7.84 -19.44 -17.82
CA THR A 105 6.88 -20.55 -17.84
C THR A 105 5.55 -20.20 -17.16
N VAL A 106 5.55 -19.16 -16.31
CA VAL A 106 4.35 -18.58 -15.68
C VAL A 106 4.15 -17.16 -16.20
N THR A 107 2.91 -16.86 -16.61
CA THR A 107 2.53 -15.58 -17.22
C THR A 107 1.30 -15.03 -16.51
N ILE A 108 1.43 -13.88 -15.87
CA ILE A 108 0.33 -13.21 -15.15
C ILE A 108 -0.08 -11.96 -15.93
N PRO A 109 -1.13 -12.03 -16.78
CA PRO A 109 -1.70 -10.86 -17.43
C PRO A 109 -2.36 -9.90 -16.44
N ASN A 110 -2.65 -8.68 -16.90
CA ASN A 110 -3.40 -7.66 -16.16
C ASN A 110 -2.75 -7.28 -14.80
N ARG A 111 -1.42 -7.33 -14.72
CA ARG A 111 -0.65 -7.15 -13.48
C ARG A 111 0.03 -5.78 -13.46
N SER A 112 -0.68 -4.79 -12.94
CA SER A 112 -0.11 -3.45 -12.78
C SER A 112 0.89 -3.34 -11.64
N LEU A 113 0.76 -4.13 -10.57
CA LEU A 113 1.66 -4.14 -9.42
C LEU A 113 2.67 -5.26 -9.58
N ILE A 114 3.95 -4.90 -9.63
CA ILE A 114 5.07 -5.84 -9.74
C ILE A 114 5.73 -5.97 -8.37
N ASN A 115 5.68 -7.17 -7.78
CA ASN A 115 6.16 -7.39 -6.42
C ASN A 115 7.67 -7.15 -6.33
N GLN A 116 8.07 -6.24 -5.45
CA GLN A 116 9.48 -6.02 -5.14
C GLN A 116 9.98 -7.05 -4.12
N ARG A 117 9.09 -7.57 -3.27
CA ARG A 117 9.33 -8.66 -2.34
C ARG A 117 8.47 -9.85 -2.70
N ALA A 118 8.65 -10.34 -3.92
CA ALA A 118 7.92 -11.48 -4.42
C ALA A 118 8.28 -12.73 -3.61
N ILE A 119 7.27 -13.36 -3.01
CA ILE A 119 7.41 -14.62 -2.28
C ILE A 119 6.45 -15.63 -2.93
N CYS A 120 6.93 -16.85 -3.13
CA CYS A 120 6.20 -17.95 -3.74
C CYS A 120 6.63 -19.23 -3.01
N PRO A 121 6.11 -19.50 -1.81
CA PRO A 121 6.74 -20.39 -0.84
C PRO A 121 6.36 -21.86 -1.02
N ALA A 122 5.27 -22.13 -1.72
CA ALA A 122 4.71 -23.46 -1.89
C ALA A 122 4.34 -23.73 -3.34
N VAL A 123 4.19 -25.02 -3.62
CA VAL A 123 3.59 -25.46 -4.87
C VAL A 123 2.10 -25.24 -4.80
N ASP A 124 1.58 -24.37 -5.66
CA ASP A 124 0.15 -24.08 -5.71
C ASP A 124 -0.28 -23.79 -7.16
N THR A 125 -1.57 -23.88 -7.44
CA THR A 125 -2.14 -23.67 -8.77
C THR A 125 -3.18 -22.56 -8.76
N MET A 126 -3.01 -21.58 -9.63
CA MET A 126 -3.99 -20.52 -9.84
C MET A 126 -4.45 -20.50 -11.30
N THR A 127 -5.75 -20.33 -11.52
CA THR A 127 -6.30 -20.08 -12.86
C THR A 127 -6.22 -18.60 -13.17
N VAL A 128 -5.50 -18.25 -14.24
CA VAL A 128 -5.39 -16.87 -14.74
C VAL A 128 -5.89 -16.85 -16.18
N ASP A 129 -6.84 -15.98 -16.49
CA ASP A 129 -7.52 -15.90 -17.79
C ASP A 129 -8.02 -17.26 -18.32
N GLY A 130 -8.54 -18.08 -17.41
CA GLY A 130 -9.09 -19.41 -17.73
C GLY A 130 -8.03 -20.49 -17.97
N GLN A 131 -6.74 -20.20 -17.77
CA GLN A 131 -5.66 -21.17 -17.86
C GLN A 131 -5.11 -21.48 -16.46
N THR A 132 -5.09 -22.75 -16.07
CA THR A 132 -4.46 -23.19 -14.83
C THR A 132 -2.94 -23.10 -14.95
N GLN A 133 -2.33 -22.36 -14.05
CA GLN A 133 -0.88 -22.20 -13.96
C GLN A 133 -0.39 -22.83 -12.67
N THR A 134 0.69 -23.60 -12.74
CA THR A 134 1.34 -24.20 -11.58
C THR A 134 2.52 -23.33 -11.15
N PHE A 135 2.48 -22.87 -9.92
CA PHE A 135 3.56 -22.16 -9.26
C PHE A 135 4.40 -23.19 -8.52
N ASN A 136 5.47 -23.70 -9.13
CA ASN A 136 6.35 -24.72 -8.54
C ASN A 136 7.81 -24.28 -8.58
N PHE A 137 8.11 -23.16 -7.93
CA PHE A 137 9.44 -22.57 -7.86
C PHE A 137 9.68 -21.98 -6.47
N PRO A 138 9.62 -22.79 -5.40
CA PRO A 138 9.61 -22.31 -4.02
C PRO A 138 10.74 -21.32 -3.77
N ASP A 139 10.38 -20.04 -3.62
CA ASP A 139 11.21 -18.86 -3.38
C ASP A 139 12.50 -18.71 -4.22
N THR A 140 12.59 -19.39 -5.37
CA THR A 140 13.78 -19.36 -6.23
C THR A 140 13.55 -18.58 -7.51
N GLN A 141 12.29 -18.51 -7.97
CA GLN A 141 11.94 -17.82 -9.23
C GLN A 141 10.67 -16.97 -9.14
N GLY A 142 10.32 -16.52 -7.92
CA GLY A 142 9.19 -15.63 -7.66
C GLY A 142 9.35 -14.22 -8.20
N GLN A 143 10.58 -13.79 -8.52
CA GLN A 143 10.81 -12.44 -9.02
C GLN A 143 10.11 -12.24 -10.37
N GLU A 144 9.18 -11.29 -10.37
CA GLU A 144 8.44 -10.90 -11.55
C GLU A 144 9.29 -10.08 -12.51
N ARG A 145 9.11 -10.34 -13.80
CA ARG A 145 9.75 -9.62 -14.90
C ARG A 145 8.69 -9.07 -15.85
N ILE A 146 8.94 -7.88 -16.39
CA ILE A 146 8.11 -7.24 -17.41
C ILE A 146 8.95 -7.01 -18.66
N SER A 147 8.29 -7.01 -19.83
CA SER A 147 8.98 -6.75 -21.10
C SER A 147 9.32 -5.26 -21.26
N THR A 148 10.11 -4.93 -22.28
CA THR A 148 10.37 -3.54 -22.68
C THR A 148 9.18 -2.86 -23.34
N ALA A 149 8.11 -3.60 -23.69
CA ALA A 149 6.88 -3.00 -24.20
C ALA A 149 6.14 -2.20 -23.11
N GLU A 150 6.34 -2.56 -21.83
CA GLU A 150 5.82 -1.82 -20.68
C GLU A 150 6.65 -0.55 -20.45
N ASN A 151 6.24 0.53 -21.11
CA ASN A 151 6.93 1.81 -21.12
C ASN A 151 6.44 2.79 -20.05
N ILE A 152 5.31 2.52 -19.41
CA ILE A 152 4.85 3.24 -18.22
C ILE A 152 5.37 2.50 -17.00
N ARG A 153 6.31 3.12 -16.28
CA ARG A 153 6.94 2.57 -15.08
C ARG A 153 6.95 3.63 -14.00
N ALA A 154 6.20 3.38 -12.93
CA ALA A 154 6.01 4.33 -11.87
C ALA A 154 6.29 3.66 -10.53
N PHE A 155 7.33 4.12 -9.83
CA PHE A 155 7.55 3.70 -8.46
C PHE A 155 6.54 4.37 -7.53
N ARG A 156 6.05 3.59 -6.57
CA ARG A 156 5.14 4.00 -5.50
C ARG A 156 5.76 3.63 -4.16
N ILE A 157 5.44 4.40 -3.14
CA ILE A 157 5.88 4.14 -1.77
C ILE A 157 4.65 4.16 -0.89
N SER A 158 4.56 3.22 0.05
CA SER A 158 3.48 3.25 1.02
C SER A 158 3.69 4.41 1.99
N ILE A 159 2.59 5.13 2.25
CA ILE A 159 2.57 6.24 3.22
C ILE A 159 2.27 5.71 4.63
N SER A 160 2.42 6.56 5.63
CA SER A 160 2.03 6.24 7.01
C SER A 160 0.54 5.88 7.07
N THR A 161 0.21 4.87 7.86
CA THR A 161 -1.15 4.40 8.16
C THR A 161 -1.43 4.37 9.66
N LEU A 162 -0.43 4.53 10.53
CA LEU A 162 -0.58 4.69 11.98
C LEU A 162 0.41 5.77 12.49
N GLY A 163 0.06 6.48 13.57
CA GLY A 163 0.85 7.45 14.32
C GLY A 163 1.29 8.67 13.52
N ASP A 164 0.70 9.84 13.81
CA ASP A 164 1.01 11.19 13.28
C ASP A 164 1.45 11.27 11.80
N GLY A 165 0.73 10.52 10.96
CA GLY A 165 0.84 10.51 9.51
C GLY A 165 -0.50 10.24 8.81
N TYR A 166 -1.52 11.01 9.20
CA TYR A 166 -2.77 11.31 8.46
C TYR A 166 -3.88 10.25 8.27
N ILE A 167 -3.74 8.99 8.70
CA ILE A 167 -4.84 8.00 8.63
C ILE A 167 -5.01 7.27 9.97
N GLU A 168 -5.51 7.96 10.98
CA GLU A 168 -6.18 7.29 12.11
C GLU A 168 -7.60 7.83 12.35
N SER A 169 -8.04 8.83 11.58
CA SER A 169 -9.45 9.22 11.47
C SER A 169 -9.65 10.23 10.34
N ILE A 170 -10.54 9.93 9.41
CA ILE A 170 -11.33 11.00 8.80
C ILE A 170 -12.69 10.87 9.49
N ALA A 171 -13.05 11.87 10.31
CA ALA A 171 -14.42 11.99 10.77
C ALA A 171 -15.32 12.11 9.53
N ASP A 172 -16.44 11.41 9.54
CA ASP A 172 -17.45 11.44 8.48
C ASP A 172 -18.00 12.84 8.21
#